data_AF-A0A084H3I0-F1
#
_entry.id   AF-A0A084H3I0-F1
#
_cell.length_a   1.000
_cell.length_b   1.000
_cell.length_c   1.000
_cell.angle_alpha   90.00
_cell.angle_beta   90.00
_cell.angle_gamma   90.00
#
_symmetry.space_group_name_H-M   'P 1'
#
loop_
_entity.id
_entity.type
_entity.pdbx_description
1 polymer ?
#
loop_
_entity_poly.entity_id
_entity_poly.type
_entity_poly.pdbx_seq_one_letter_code
_entity_poly.pdbx_strand_id
1 'polypeptide(L)'
;MNGEWIINLAAFAVSLPLLTFLILVAVLSAVTGNVKRGMLYAADAAVILFALSIYFKLLVLSDTAVYGGIFLFLLLVMFAVLIYMIRSSSSVPLSKAFKKCWRFSFLILLPLSTILAVFGAVRGILEYI
;
A
#
# COMPACT_ATOMS: atom_id res chain seq x y z
N MET A 1 15.54 3.80 -24.96
CA MET A 1 14.19 4.02 -24.41
C MET A 1 13.97 3.13 -23.17
N ASN A 2 14.95 3.05 -22.26
CA ASN A 2 15.06 1.88 -21.37
C ASN A 2 14.94 2.33 -19.91
N GLY A 3 13.72 2.41 -19.39
CA GLY A 3 13.45 2.64 -17.96
C GLY A 3 12.38 3.67 -17.63
N GLU A 4 12.15 4.65 -18.51
CA GLU A 4 11.18 5.75 -18.28
C GLU A 4 9.75 5.24 -18.04
N TRP A 5 9.35 4.18 -18.73
CA TRP A 5 8.05 3.54 -18.55
C TRP A 5 7.85 3.00 -17.13
N ILE A 6 8.90 2.48 -16.50
CA ILE A 6 8.83 1.94 -15.12
C ILE A 6 8.64 3.09 -14.14
N ILE A 7 9.35 4.20 -14.35
CA ILE A 7 9.25 5.40 -13.52
C ILE A 7 7.85 6.01 -13.64
N ASN A 8 7.33 6.14 -14.87
CA ASN A 8 5.98 6.66 -15.10
C ASN A 8 4.90 5.75 -14.51
N LEU A 9 5.07 4.42 -14.60
CA LEU A 9 4.17 3.47 -13.98
C LEU A 9 4.21 3.58 -12.45
N ALA A 10 5.40 3.74 -11.86
CA ALA A 10 5.55 3.95 -10.42
C ALA A 10 4.95 5.29 -9.96
N ALA A 11 5.15 6.37 -10.73
CA ALA A 11 4.55 7.67 -10.45
C ALA A 11 3.01 7.59 -10.48
N PHE A 12 2.44 6.96 -11.51
CA PHE A 12 1.00 6.70 -11.57
C PHE A 12 0.53 5.89 -10.37
N ALA A 13 1.30 4.84 -10.03
CA ALA A 13 0.99 3.94 -8.93
C ALA A 13 0.87 4.68 -7.59
N VAL A 14 1.75 5.68 -7.39
CA VAL A 14 1.82 6.54 -6.21
C VAL A 14 0.72 7.60 -6.24
N SER A 15 0.46 8.24 -7.38
CA SER A 15 -0.51 9.35 -7.49
C SER A 15 -1.96 8.90 -7.36
N LEU A 16 -2.33 7.74 -7.93
CA LEU A 16 -3.71 7.28 -7.97
C LEU A 16 -3.87 5.87 -7.41
N PRO A 17 -3.64 5.67 -6.09
CA PRO A 17 -3.60 4.35 -5.47
C PRO A 17 -4.86 3.50 -5.72
N LEU A 18 -6.04 4.11 -5.82
CA LEU A 18 -7.28 3.41 -6.14
C LEU A 18 -7.26 2.81 -7.55
N LEU A 19 -6.86 3.60 -8.55
CA LEU A 19 -6.72 3.15 -9.94
C LEU A 19 -5.62 2.09 -10.06
N THR A 20 -4.50 2.30 -9.37
CA THR A 20 -3.41 1.32 -9.28
C THR A 20 -3.92 -0.04 -8.81
N PHE A 21 -4.75 -0.05 -7.77
CA PHE A 21 -5.35 -1.28 -7.28
C PHE A 21 -6.28 -1.92 -8.31
N LEU A 22 -7.15 -1.14 -8.96
CA LEU A 22 -8.05 -1.66 -10.00
C LEU A 22 -7.27 -2.27 -11.17
N ILE A 23 -6.18 -1.63 -11.60
CA ILE A 23 -5.29 -2.16 -12.65
C ILE A 23 -4.64 -3.48 -12.18
N LEU A 24 -4.12 -3.52 -10.95
CA LEU A 24 -3.55 -4.76 -10.39
C LEU A 24 -4.58 -5.89 -10.35
N VAL A 25 -5.83 -5.61 -9.96
CA VAL A 25 -6.92 -6.58 -9.98
C VAL A 25 -7.19 -7.06 -11.40
N ALA A 26 -7.29 -6.16 -12.38
CA ALA A 26 -7.54 -6.51 -13.76
C ALA A 26 -6.42 -7.41 -14.34
N VAL A 27 -5.16 -7.01 -14.17
CA VAL A 27 -3.99 -7.75 -14.66
C VAL A 27 -3.88 -9.12 -13.99
N LEU A 28 -3.95 -9.19 -12.66
CA LEU A 28 -3.79 -10.45 -11.94
C LEU A 28 -5.00 -11.37 -12.12
N SER A 29 -6.20 -10.83 -12.32
CA SER A 29 -7.38 -11.64 -12.67
C SER A 29 -7.28 -12.22 -14.07
N ALA A 30 -6.72 -11.48 -15.03
CA ALA A 30 -6.45 -11.98 -16.37
C ALA A 30 -5.39 -13.11 -16.35
N VAL A 31 -4.30 -12.93 -15.59
CA VAL A 31 -3.24 -13.94 -15.48
C VAL A 31 -3.71 -15.21 -14.75
N THR A 32 -4.51 -15.06 -13.69
CA THR A 32 -4.98 -16.23 -12.91
C THR A 32 -6.21 -16.90 -13.48
N GLY A 33 -6.87 -16.30 -14.48
CA GLY A 33 -8.13 -16.78 -15.05
C GLY A 33 -9.31 -16.78 -14.06
N ASN A 34 -9.15 -16.19 -12.87
CA ASN A 34 -10.15 -16.20 -11.81
C ASN A 34 -10.15 -14.89 -11.04
N VAL A 35 -11.23 -14.14 -11.16
CA VAL A 35 -11.40 -12.80 -10.55
C VAL A 35 -11.21 -12.82 -9.03
N LYS A 36 -11.72 -13.84 -8.32
CA LYS A 36 -11.58 -13.92 -6.86
C LYS A 36 -10.13 -14.13 -6.45
N ARG A 37 -9.39 -15.00 -7.16
CA ARG A 37 -7.97 -15.24 -6.87
C ARG A 37 -7.13 -14.03 -7.26
N GLY A 38 -7.37 -13.45 -8.44
CA GLY A 38 -6.72 -12.24 -8.91
C GLY A 38 -6.85 -11.07 -7.94
N MET A 39 -8.05 -10.85 -7.39
CA MET A 39 -8.28 -9.82 -6.38
C MET A 39 -7.46 -10.03 -5.10
N LEU A 40 -7.36 -11.27 -4.62
CA LEU A 40 -6.56 -11.59 -3.43
C LEU A 40 -5.05 -11.38 -3.69
N TYR A 41 -4.55 -11.78 -4.86
CA TYR A 41 -3.16 -11.52 -5.23
C TYR A 41 -2.87 -10.03 -5.43
N ALA A 42 -3.83 -9.29 -5.99
CA ALA A 42 -3.72 -7.84 -6.14
C ALA A 42 -3.66 -7.14 -4.79
N ALA A 43 -4.48 -7.55 -3.83
CA ALA A 43 -4.41 -7.04 -2.47
C ALA A 43 -3.06 -7.36 -1.83
N ASP A 44 -2.58 -8.61 -1.98
CA ASP A 44 -1.28 -9.04 -1.43
C ASP A 44 -0.12 -8.20 -2.03
N ALA A 45 -0.14 -7.89 -3.33
CA ALA A 45 0.87 -7.04 -3.99
C ALA A 45 0.75 -5.55 -3.62
N ALA A 46 -0.48 -5.05 -3.51
CA ALA A 46 -0.76 -3.65 -3.23
C ALA A 46 -0.30 -3.21 -1.83
N VAL A 47 -0.21 -4.11 -0.84
CA VAL A 47 0.36 -3.81 0.49
C VAL A 47 1.76 -3.22 0.37
N ILE A 48 2.65 -3.88 -0.39
CA ILE A 48 4.03 -3.43 -0.57
C ILE A 48 4.05 -2.10 -1.29
N LEU A 49 3.30 -2.01 -2.39
CA LEU A 49 3.27 -0.85 -3.24
C LEU A 49 2.73 0.39 -2.49
N PHE A 50 1.70 0.23 -1.67
CA PHE A 50 1.14 1.34 -0.88
C PHE A 50 1.99 1.70 0.32
N ALA A 51 2.61 0.73 1.00
CA ALA A 51 3.55 1.05 2.07
C ALA A 51 4.71 1.91 1.52
N LEU A 52 5.25 1.53 0.35
CA LEU A 52 6.30 2.29 -0.31
C LEU A 52 5.80 3.66 -0.80
N SER A 53 4.60 3.72 -1.36
CA SER A 53 3.95 4.96 -1.79
C SER A 53 3.79 5.95 -0.64
N ILE A 54 3.30 5.51 0.52
CA ILE A 54 3.13 6.35 1.70
C ILE A 54 4.48 6.84 2.22
N TYR A 55 5.48 5.96 2.28
CA TYR A 55 6.83 6.34 2.69
C TYR A 55 7.39 7.48 1.82
N PHE A 56 7.30 7.36 0.51
CA PHE A 56 7.77 8.42 -0.40
C PHE A 56 6.93 9.69 -0.32
N LYS A 57 5.60 9.59 -0.19
CA LYS A 57 4.74 10.77 0.01
C LYS A 57 5.12 11.51 1.28
N LEU A 58 5.35 10.81 2.39
CA LEU A 58 5.79 11.43 3.63
C LEU A 58 7.18 12.08 3.50
N LEU A 59 8.11 11.44 2.81
CA LEU A 59 9.42 12.04 2.52
C LEU A 59 9.28 13.38 1.78
N VAL A 60 8.41 13.43 0.77
CA VAL A 60 8.19 14.64 -0.04
C VAL A 60 7.40 15.70 0.72
N LEU A 61 6.38 15.31 1.49
CA LEU A 61 5.52 16.26 2.17
C LEU A 61 6.15 16.90 3.41
N SER A 62 7.04 16.17 4.09
CA SER A 62 7.48 16.56 5.43
C SER A 62 8.87 17.18 5.48
N ASP A 63 9.53 17.38 4.33
CA ASP A 63 10.93 17.86 4.17
C ASP A 63 11.98 17.13 5.03
N THR A 64 11.58 16.05 5.71
CA THR A 64 12.33 15.34 6.72
C THR A 64 12.01 13.85 6.64
N ALA A 65 13.03 13.00 6.77
CA ALA A 65 12.87 11.55 6.74
C ALA A 65 12.20 10.96 7.99
N VAL A 66 12.02 11.78 9.03
CA VAL A 66 11.53 11.34 10.34
C VAL A 66 10.13 10.75 10.23
N TYR A 67 9.21 11.41 9.52
CA TYR A 67 7.82 10.94 9.41
C TYR A 67 7.69 9.64 8.62
N GLY A 68 8.46 9.48 7.54
CA GLY A 68 8.52 8.21 6.80
C GLY A 68 9.06 7.06 7.66
N GLY A 69 10.09 7.32 8.46
CA GLY A 69 10.64 6.35 9.42
C GLY A 69 9.65 5.97 10.52
N ILE A 70 8.97 6.95 11.12
CA ILE A 70 7.92 6.72 12.12
C ILE A 70 6.77 5.88 11.52
N PHE A 71 6.37 6.17 10.30
CA PHE A 71 5.34 5.39 9.60
C PHE A 71 5.75 3.92 9.43
N LEU A 72 6.97 3.65 8.97
CA LEU A 72 7.47 2.27 8.84
C LEU A 72 7.55 1.56 10.19
N PHE A 73 7.99 2.25 11.24
CA PHE A 73 8.01 1.70 12.59
C PHE A 73 6.60 1.34 13.09
N LEU A 74 5.64 2.26 12.95
CA LEU A 74 4.24 2.02 13.32
C LEU A 74 3.63 0.87 12.50
N LEU A 75 3.96 0.77 11.21
CA LEU A 75 3.52 -0.32 10.35
C LEU A 75 4.04 -1.67 10.85
N LEU A 76 5.31 -1.75 11.25
CA LEU A 76 5.89 -2.96 11.84
C LEU A 76 5.24 -3.32 13.18
N VAL A 77 5.01 -2.34 14.06
CA VAL A 77 4.32 -2.56 15.35
C VAL A 77 2.90 -3.06 15.11
N MET A 78 2.16 -2.44 14.20
CA MET A 78 0.81 -2.87 13.82
C MET A 78 0.82 -4.32 13.31
N PHE A 79 1.79 -4.67 12.44
CA PHE A 79 1.96 -6.04 11.97
C PHE A 79 2.22 -7.03 13.11
N ALA A 80 3.14 -6.70 14.02
CA ALA A 80 3.49 -7.55 15.15
C ALA A 80 2.29 -7.78 16.09
N VAL A 81 1.57 -6.71 16.43
CA VAL A 81 0.38 -6.76 17.30
C VAL A 81 -0.74 -7.59 16.65
N LEU A 82 -1.02 -7.38 15.36
CA LEU A 82 -2.04 -8.15 14.64
C LEU A 82 -1.70 -9.64 14.58
N ILE A 83 -0.44 -9.99 14.29
CA ILE A 83 0.02 -11.38 14.29
C ILE A 83 -0.15 -12.00 15.69
N TYR A 84 0.27 -11.27 16.74
CA TYR A 84 0.14 -11.71 18.12
C TYR A 84 -1.34 -11.94 18.50
N MET A 85 -2.23 -11.00 18.17
CA MET A 85 -3.65 -11.08 18.46
C MET A 85 -4.32 -12.27 17.76
N ILE A 86 -4.01 -12.50 16.48
CA ILE A 86 -4.55 -13.64 15.71
C ILE A 86 -4.03 -14.97 16.30
N ARG A 87 -2.76 -15.02 16.70
CA ARG A 87 -2.14 -16.22 17.28
C ARG A 87 -2.66 -16.51 18.68
N SER A 88 -2.94 -15.49 19.47
CA SER A 88 -3.50 -15.62 20.82
C SER A 88 -4.98 -16.07 20.79
N SER A 89 -5.77 -15.56 19.84
CA SER A 89 -7.18 -15.93 19.71
C SER A 89 -7.42 -17.30 19.09
N SER A 90 -6.41 -17.93 18.47
CA SER A 90 -6.63 -19.18 17.73
C SER A 90 -5.34 -19.97 17.52
N SER A 91 -5.41 -21.31 17.59
CA SER A 91 -4.33 -22.24 17.23
C SER A 91 -4.01 -22.27 15.73
N VAL A 92 -4.35 -21.21 15.01
CA VAL A 92 -4.10 -21.01 13.58
C VAL A 92 -2.59 -20.96 13.34
N PRO A 93 -2.07 -21.73 12.36
CA PRO A 93 -0.64 -21.72 12.04
C PRO A 93 -0.15 -20.33 11.63
N LEU A 94 1.09 -20.01 12.00
CA LEU A 94 1.71 -18.69 11.81
C LEU A 94 1.57 -18.18 10.36
N SER A 95 1.72 -19.05 9.36
CA SER A 95 1.59 -18.71 7.94
C SER A 95 0.20 -18.17 7.58
N LYS A 96 -0.87 -18.75 8.13
CA LYS A 96 -2.24 -18.29 7.89
C LYS A 96 -2.53 -16.99 8.64
N ALA A 97 -1.96 -16.82 9.84
CA ALA A 97 -2.05 -15.58 10.60
C ALA A 97 -1.37 -14.42 9.87
N PHE A 98 -0.14 -14.64 9.38
CA PHE A 98 0.60 -13.65 8.59
C PHE A 98 -0.17 -13.25 7.33
N LYS A 99 -0.72 -14.21 6.58
CA LYS A 99 -1.48 -13.92 5.36
C LYS A 99 -2.76 -13.12 5.62
N LYS A 100 -3.44 -13.38 6.75
CA LYS A 100 -4.60 -12.58 7.18
C LYS A 100 -4.20 -11.16 7.58
N CYS A 101 -3.14 -11.02 8.38
CA CYS A 101 -2.59 -9.73 8.78
C CYS A 101 -2.19 -8.90 7.56
N TRP A 102 -1.45 -9.51 6.64
CA TRP A 102 -1.00 -8.89 5.39
C TRP A 102 -2.17 -8.29 4.58
N ARG A 103 -3.24 -9.08 4.40
CA ARG A 103 -4.45 -8.62 3.69
C ARG A 103 -5.23 -7.56 4.44
N PHE A 104 -5.17 -7.56 5.76
CA PHE A 104 -5.79 -6.52 6.55
C PHE A 104 -5.03 -5.20 6.43
N SER A 105 -3.70 -5.24 6.35
CA SER A 105 -2.88 -4.06 6.11
C SER A 105 -3.25 -3.34 4.81
N PHE A 106 -3.66 -4.06 3.76
CA PHE A 106 -4.17 -3.46 2.53
C PHE A 106 -5.37 -2.52 2.78
N LEU A 107 -6.31 -2.94 3.64
CA LEU A 107 -7.51 -2.15 3.96
C LEU A 107 -7.17 -0.84 4.67
N ILE A 108 -6.05 -0.77 5.37
CA ILE A 108 -5.57 0.44 6.06
C ILE A 108 -4.71 1.28 5.12
N LEU A 109 -3.84 0.63 4.34
CA LEU A 109 -2.87 1.31 3.48
C LEU A 109 -3.51 1.97 2.26
N LEU A 110 -4.53 1.37 1.67
CA LEU A 110 -5.24 1.97 0.53
C LEU A 110 -5.87 3.34 0.87
N PRO A 111 -6.72 3.47 1.91
CA PRO A 111 -7.30 4.76 2.25
C PRO A 111 -6.23 5.75 2.72
N LEU A 112 -5.26 5.33 3.52
CA LEU A 112 -4.17 6.21 3.97
C LEU A 112 -3.35 6.77 2.79
N SER A 113 -2.98 5.91 1.84
CA SER A 113 -2.27 6.31 0.62
C SER A 113 -3.11 7.25 -0.25
N THR A 114 -4.42 7.03 -0.32
CA THR A 114 -5.37 7.89 -1.05
C THR A 114 -5.49 9.26 -0.40
N ILE A 115 -5.64 9.32 0.92
CA ILE A 115 -5.72 10.58 1.68
C ILE A 115 -4.44 11.38 1.50
N LEU A 116 -3.25 10.77 1.63
CA LEU A 116 -1.99 11.47 1.41
C LEU A 116 -1.83 11.96 -0.03
N ALA A 117 -2.30 11.20 -1.02
CA ALA A 117 -2.27 11.63 -2.42
C ALA A 117 -3.13 12.88 -2.65
N VAL A 118 -4.36 12.88 -2.14
CA VAL A 118 -5.28 14.03 -2.24
C VAL A 118 -4.71 15.22 -1.47
N PHE A 119 -4.22 15.01 -0.25
CA PHE A 119 -3.63 16.07 0.57
C PHE A 119 -2.41 16.71 -0.11
N GLY A 120 -1.51 15.89 -0.66
CA GLY A 120 -0.35 16.38 -1.43
C GLY A 120 -0.76 17.19 -2.66
N ALA A 121 -1.78 16.73 -3.40
CA ALA A 121 -2.29 17.45 -4.57
C ALA A 121 -2.93 18.80 -4.17
N VAL A 122 -3.77 18.82 -3.13
CA VAL A 122 -4.41 20.06 -2.64
C VAL A 122 -3.37 21.05 -2.14
N ARG A 123 -2.38 20.60 -1.37
CA ARG A 123 -1.29 21.48 -0.90
C ARG A 123 -0.52 22.09 -2.08
N GLY A 124 -0.17 21.30 -3.08
CA GLY A 124 0.53 21.79 -4.27
C GLY A 124 -0.29 22.82 -5.07
N ILE A 125 -1.62 22.66 -5.14
CA ILE A 125 -2.49 23.65 -5.78
C ILE A 125 -2.53 24.95 -4.96
N LEU A 126 -2.67 24.85 -3.63
CA LEU A 126 -2.74 26.02 -2.75
C LEU A 126 -1.43 26.82 -2.70
N GLU A 127 -0.28 26.15 -2.82
CA GLU A 127 1.03 26.81 -2.83
C GLU A 127 1.33 27.51 -4.16
N TYR A 128 0.62 27.16 -5.23
CA TYR A 128 0.74 27.79 -6.54
C TYR A 128 -0.16 29.02 -6.73
N ILE A 129 -1.15 29.23 -5.86
CA ILE A 129 -2.08 30.37 -5.86
C ILE A 129 -1.54 31.47 -4.95
#